data_AF-A0AAP0P8H2-F1
#
_entry.id   AF-A0AAP0P8H2-F1
#
_cell.length_a   1.000
_cell.length_b   1.000
_cell.length_c   1.000
_cell.angle_alpha   90.00
_cell.angle_beta   90.00
_cell.angle_gamma   90.00
#
_symmetry.space_group_name_H-M   'P 1'
#
loop_
_entity.id
_entity.type
_entity.pdbx_description
1 polymer ?
#
loop_
_entity_poly.entity_id
_entity_poly.type
_entity_poly.pdbx_seq_one_letter_code
_entity_poly.pdbx_strand_id
1 'polypeptide(L)'
;MLSSSCLSDNPWHKFPFTGFVAMLSAIVTLMVDSMATSLYSKRHNSNVVKPDDDDNADGHVVAVSTDTEMAVVGGGGGHFHGHQHGALVDGGAKNGSQQLLRYRVVAMVLELGIVVHSVVIGLSLGASNNTCTIKPLVAALCFHQMFEGMGLGGCILQAEYKFFKKAVMVFFFSVTTPFGIALGIALSSVYKENSPSSLITVGLLNASSAGLLIYMALVDLLSADFMGPKLQGSIKLQIKAYIAVLLGAGGMSLMAKWA
;
A
#
# COMPACT_ATOMS: atom_id res chain seq x y z
N MET A 1 16.43 8.92 -15.33
CA MET A 1 15.04 9.11 -15.78
C MET A 1 14.76 10.60 -15.99
N LEU A 2 13.85 11.28 -15.29
CA LEU A 2 13.46 12.67 -15.64
C LEU A 2 14.58 13.72 -15.56
N SER A 3 15.74 13.37 -15.00
CA SER A 3 16.97 14.18 -14.98
C SER A 3 18.03 13.72 -16.01
N SER A 4 17.62 12.95 -17.02
CA SER A 4 18.52 12.43 -18.06
C SER A 4 18.93 13.52 -19.04
N SER A 5 20.20 13.55 -19.42
CA SER A 5 20.73 14.44 -20.47
C SER A 5 20.11 14.20 -21.86
N CYS A 6 19.40 13.09 -22.06
CA CYS A 6 18.65 12.81 -23.28
C CYS A 6 17.32 13.60 -23.37
N LEU A 7 16.92 14.34 -22.33
CA LEU A 7 15.72 15.19 -22.32
C LEU A 7 16.08 16.66 -22.59
N SER A 8 15.13 17.41 -23.15
CA SER A 8 15.30 18.84 -23.36
C SER A 8 15.37 19.60 -22.03
N ASP A 9 16.27 20.60 -21.95
CA ASP A 9 16.43 21.41 -20.74
C ASP A 9 15.13 22.07 -20.27
N ASN A 10 14.31 22.53 -21.22
CA ASN A 10 12.97 23.00 -20.95
C ASN A 10 11.93 21.95 -21.41
N PRO A 11 10.98 21.52 -20.58
CA PRO A 11 10.77 21.88 -19.16
C PRO A 11 11.52 20.98 -18.16
N TRP A 12 12.13 19.87 -18.60
CA TRP A 12 12.50 18.73 -17.75
C TRP A 12 13.61 19.02 -16.73
N HIS A 13 14.56 19.90 -17.03
CA HIS A 13 15.64 20.27 -16.10
C HIS A 13 15.34 21.54 -15.30
N LYS A 14 14.28 22.29 -15.66
CA LYS A 14 13.89 23.52 -14.97
C LYS A 14 12.87 23.31 -13.85
N PHE A 15 12.10 22.22 -13.91
CA PHE A 15 11.06 21.93 -12.93
C PHE A 15 11.23 20.52 -12.35
N PRO A 16 11.11 20.33 -11.02
CA PRO A 16 11.32 19.04 -10.37
C PRO A 16 10.10 18.10 -10.55
N PHE A 17 9.85 17.65 -11.78
CA PHE A 17 8.70 16.80 -12.12
C PHE A 17 8.61 15.53 -11.28
N THR A 18 9.75 14.89 -10.98
CA THR A 18 9.77 13.68 -10.14
C THR A 18 9.14 13.93 -8.78
N GLY A 19 9.57 14.99 -8.08
CA GLY A 19 9.06 15.33 -6.76
C GLY A 19 7.61 15.82 -6.82
N PHE A 20 7.27 16.63 -7.83
CA PHE A 20 5.91 17.11 -8.04
C PHE A 20 4.91 15.97 -8.25
N VAL A 21 5.22 15.02 -9.13
CA VAL A 21 4.34 13.88 -9.43
C VAL A 21 4.25 12.93 -8.24
N ALA A 22 5.34 12.70 -7.50
CA ALA A 22 5.30 11.92 -6.27
C ALA A 22 4.39 12.57 -5.22
N MET A 23 4.51 13.87 -4.99
CA MET A 23 3.65 14.58 -4.04
C MET A 23 2.19 14.61 -4.48
N LEU A 24 1.92 14.83 -5.77
CA LEU A 24 0.57 14.78 -6.31
C LEU A 24 -0.05 13.39 -6.11
N SER A 25 0.71 12.33 -6.40
CA SER A 25 0.27 10.95 -6.18
C SER A 25 -0.04 10.68 -4.70
N ALA A 26 0.82 11.12 -3.77
CA ALA A 26 0.57 10.99 -2.34
C ALA A 26 -0.73 11.70 -1.90
N ILE A 27 -0.99 12.90 -2.41
CA ILE A 27 -2.23 13.66 -2.13
C ILE A 27 -3.45 12.92 -2.71
N VAL A 28 -3.35 12.38 -3.92
CA VAL A 28 -4.43 11.58 -4.51
C VAL A 28 -4.69 10.32 -3.69
N THR A 29 -3.66 9.62 -3.22
CA THR A 29 -3.81 8.46 -2.35
C THR A 29 -4.51 8.84 -1.04
N LEU A 30 -4.12 9.95 -0.40
CA LEU A 30 -4.81 10.49 0.77
C LEU A 30 -6.29 10.80 0.48
N MET A 31 -6.58 11.41 -0.67
CA MET A 31 -7.96 11.73 -1.07
C MET A 31 -8.79 10.46 -1.21
N VAL A 32 -8.25 9.43 -1.86
CA VAL A 32 -8.92 8.12 -2.04
C VAL A 32 -9.16 7.45 -0.69
N ASP A 33 -8.14 7.41 0.19
CA ASP A 33 -8.25 6.80 1.52
C ASP A 33 -9.29 7.52 2.41
N SER A 34 -9.26 8.85 2.41
CA SER A 34 -10.23 9.69 3.13
C SER A 34 -11.66 9.50 2.61
N MET A 35 -11.86 9.52 1.29
CA MET A 35 -13.17 9.30 0.67
C MET A 35 -13.69 7.88 0.92
N ALA A 36 -12.83 6.86 0.81
CA ALA A 36 -13.19 5.48 1.10
C ALA A 36 -13.67 5.32 2.54
N THR A 37 -12.93 5.91 3.49
CA THR A 37 -13.29 5.92 4.92
C THR A 37 -14.62 6.63 5.16
N SER A 38 -14.84 7.79 4.56
CA SER A 38 -16.07 8.58 4.69
C SER A 38 -17.30 7.87 4.13
N LEU A 39 -17.20 7.31 2.92
CA LEU A 39 -18.28 6.54 2.30
C LEU A 39 -18.63 5.29 3.11
N TYR A 40 -17.61 4.61 3.66
CA TYR A 40 -17.82 3.43 4.47
C TYR A 40 -18.52 3.76 5.79
N SER A 41 -18.06 4.81 6.49
CA SER A 41 -18.67 5.30 7.73
C SER A 41 -20.13 5.74 7.50
N LYS A 42 -20.41 6.44 6.39
CA LYS A 42 -21.76 6.92 6.07
C LYS A 42 -22.74 5.79 5.71
N ARG A 43 -22.30 4.78 4.94
CA ARG A 43 -23.15 3.60 4.61
C ARG A 43 -23.46 2.77 5.85
N HIS A 44 -22.51 2.64 6.77
CA HIS A 44 -22.73 1.93 8.02
C HIS A 44 -23.70 2.69 8.95
N ASN A 45 -23.61 4.02 9.03
CA ASN A 45 -24.58 4.82 9.78
C ASN A 45 -25.98 4.82 9.14
N SER A 46 -26.08 4.82 7.81
CA SER A 46 -27.37 4.74 7.10
C SER A 46 -28.08 3.38 7.26
N ASN A 47 -27.33 2.30 7.53
CA ASN A 47 -27.91 0.99 7.86
C ASN A 47 -28.29 0.85 9.33
N VAL A 48 -27.91 1.80 10.19
CA VAL A 48 -28.21 1.81 11.64
C VAL A 48 -29.34 2.78 11.98
N VAL A 49 -29.74 3.68 11.08
CA VAL A 49 -30.90 4.56 11.26
C VAL A 49 -32.11 4.03 10.50
N LYS A 50 -32.89 3.19 11.17
CA LYS A 50 -34.35 3.17 11.07
C LYS A 50 -34.94 3.14 12.49
N PRO A 51 -35.19 4.29 13.13
CA PRO A 51 -36.30 4.40 14.05
C PRO A 51 -37.55 4.72 13.21
N ASP A 52 -38.58 3.91 13.32
CA ASP A 52 -39.91 4.38 13.68
C ASP A 52 -40.84 3.16 13.78
N ASP A 53 -41.46 3.05 14.96
CA ASP A 53 -42.61 2.21 15.25
C ASP A 53 -43.76 2.56 14.29
N ASP A 54 -44.32 1.58 13.57
CA ASP A 54 -45.76 1.27 13.62
C ASP A 54 -46.15 0.04 12.78
N ASP A 55 -47.25 -0.55 13.22
CA ASP A 55 -48.00 -1.75 12.84
C ASP A 55 -47.99 -2.32 11.39
N ASN A 56 -47.96 -3.66 11.34
CA ASN A 56 -48.65 -4.60 10.43
C ASN A 56 -48.44 -4.63 8.89
N ALA A 57 -48.43 -5.89 8.41
CA ALA A 57 -48.73 -6.41 7.06
C ALA A 57 -47.62 -6.53 5.99
N ASP A 58 -47.38 -7.81 5.62
CA ASP A 58 -46.89 -8.41 4.38
C ASP A 58 -46.30 -7.53 3.26
N GLY A 59 -45.10 -7.90 2.78
CA GLY A 59 -44.60 -7.43 1.50
C GLY A 59 -43.11 -7.63 1.24
N HIS A 60 -42.75 -8.86 0.84
CA HIS A 60 -41.56 -9.27 0.07
C HIS A 60 -40.56 -8.15 -0.33
N VAL A 61 -39.35 -8.17 0.25
CA VAL A 61 -38.19 -7.43 -0.27
C VAL A 61 -37.02 -8.38 -0.54
N VAL A 62 -36.68 -8.48 -1.82
CA VAL A 62 -35.59 -9.29 -2.37
C VAL A 62 -34.26 -8.76 -1.85
N ALA A 63 -33.59 -9.54 -1.01
CA ALA A 63 -32.23 -9.27 -0.59
C ALA A 63 -31.27 -9.50 -1.77
N VAL A 64 -30.71 -8.40 -2.31
CA VAL A 64 -29.54 -8.47 -3.19
C VAL A 64 -28.33 -8.81 -2.31
N SER A 65 -27.93 -10.07 -2.36
CA SER A 65 -26.69 -10.59 -1.79
C SER A 65 -25.48 -9.91 -2.44
N THR A 66 -24.72 -9.15 -1.66
CA THR A 66 -23.32 -8.83 -1.96
C THR A 66 -22.47 -9.25 -0.77
N ASP A 67 -21.92 -10.46 -0.86
CA ASP A 67 -20.80 -11.04 -0.13
C ASP A 67 -20.56 -10.60 1.32
N THR A 68 -21.37 -11.18 2.22
CA THR A 68 -21.10 -11.23 3.66
C THR A 68 -19.94 -12.17 3.96
N GLU A 69 -18.73 -11.64 4.16
CA GLU A 69 -17.65 -12.38 4.83
C GLU A 69 -17.64 -12.05 6.34
N MET A 70 -18.56 -12.67 7.09
CA MET A 70 -18.57 -12.71 8.56
C MET A 70 -18.78 -14.15 9.01
N ALA A 71 -17.73 -14.74 9.60
CA ALA A 71 -17.77 -15.73 10.71
C ALA A 71 -16.44 -16.50 10.78
N VAL A 72 -15.71 -16.37 11.89
CA VAL A 72 -15.25 -17.50 12.73
C VAL A 72 -15.13 -17.00 14.18
N VAL A 73 -15.81 -17.69 15.08
CA VAL A 73 -15.78 -17.51 16.54
C VAL A 73 -14.59 -18.26 17.14
N GLY A 74 -13.85 -17.64 18.05
CA GLY A 74 -12.86 -18.28 18.90
C GLY A 74 -12.50 -17.38 20.09
N GLY A 75 -13.00 -17.72 21.28
CA GLY A 75 -12.95 -16.89 22.48
C GLY A 75 -11.59 -16.84 23.19
N GLY A 76 -11.41 -15.77 23.98
CA GLY A 76 -10.32 -15.60 24.93
C GLY A 76 -10.36 -14.19 25.53
N GLY A 77 -10.79 -14.09 26.79
CA GLY A 77 -11.05 -12.83 27.50
C GLY A 77 -9.81 -11.97 27.77
N GLY A 78 -10.01 -10.66 27.76
CA GLY A 78 -9.06 -9.65 28.21
C GLY A 78 -9.77 -8.36 28.60
N HIS A 79 -9.83 -8.09 29.90
CA HIS A 79 -10.33 -6.83 30.48
C HIS A 79 -9.40 -5.67 30.11
N PHE A 80 -9.92 -4.62 29.47
CA PHE A 80 -9.25 -3.32 29.37
C PHE A 80 -10.25 -2.17 29.55
N HIS A 81 -10.00 -1.34 30.56
CA HIS A 81 -10.74 -0.13 30.90
C HIS A 81 -10.08 1.07 30.20
N GLY A 82 -10.81 1.76 29.34
CA GLY A 82 -10.44 3.07 28.77
C GLY A 82 -11.67 3.96 28.73
N HIS A 83 -11.66 5.05 29.49
CA HIS A 83 -12.78 5.98 29.62
C HIS A 83 -12.88 6.89 28.39
N GLN A 84 -13.98 6.77 27.64
CA GLN A 84 -14.48 7.82 26.75
C GLN A 84 -15.94 8.09 27.11
N HIS A 85 -16.25 9.32 27.51
CA HIS A 85 -17.60 9.74 27.87
C HIS A 85 -18.46 9.94 26.61
N GLY A 86 -19.59 9.23 26.54
CA GLY A 86 -20.63 9.47 25.54
C GLY A 86 -21.42 8.22 25.12
N ALA A 87 -22.27 7.73 26.02
CA ALA A 87 -23.50 6.96 25.82
C ALA A 87 -23.57 5.79 24.79
N LEU A 88 -23.97 4.64 25.36
CA LEU A 88 -24.59 3.44 24.78
C LEU A 88 -23.68 2.30 24.30
N VAL A 89 -23.92 1.17 24.97
CA VAL A 89 -23.17 -0.07 25.00
C VAL A 89 -23.53 -0.90 23.76
N ASP A 90 -22.89 -0.61 22.63
CA ASP A 90 -22.93 -1.47 21.41
C ASP A 90 -21.70 -1.25 20.49
N GLY A 91 -20.61 -0.66 21.00
CA GLY A 91 -19.48 -0.13 20.19
C GLY A 91 -18.28 -1.07 20.00
N GLY A 92 -18.15 -2.14 20.79
CA GLY A 92 -16.96 -3.01 20.78
C GLY A 92 -16.76 -3.80 19.48
N ALA A 93 -17.85 -4.36 18.93
CA ALA A 93 -17.83 -5.04 17.64
C ALA A 93 -17.75 -4.06 16.44
N LYS A 94 -18.25 -2.83 16.63
CA LYS A 94 -18.30 -1.77 15.60
C LYS A 94 -16.92 -1.15 15.33
N ASN A 95 -16.11 -0.93 16.36
CA ASN A 95 -14.74 -0.42 16.19
C ASN A 95 -13.80 -1.48 15.57
N GLY A 96 -13.94 -2.75 15.97
CA GLY A 96 -13.12 -3.84 15.42
C GLY A 96 -13.37 -4.10 13.93
N SER A 97 -14.64 -4.09 13.51
CA SER A 97 -15.00 -4.28 12.10
C SER A 97 -14.49 -3.14 11.20
N GLN A 98 -14.62 -1.89 11.63
CA GLN A 98 -14.09 -0.73 10.89
C GLN A 98 -12.55 -0.76 10.79
N GLN A 99 -11.86 -1.13 11.87
CA GLN A 99 -10.41 -1.24 11.87
C GLN A 99 -9.90 -2.36 10.95
N LEU A 100 -10.56 -3.53 10.95
CA LEU A 100 -10.25 -4.63 10.03
C LEU A 100 -10.40 -4.21 8.57
N LEU A 101 -11.45 -3.45 8.24
CA LEU A 101 -11.66 -2.96 6.88
C LEU A 101 -10.59 -1.98 6.46
N ARG A 102 -10.16 -1.09 7.35
CA ARG A 102 -9.02 -0.21 7.11
C ARG A 102 -7.77 -1.03 6.78
N TYR A 103 -7.44 -2.06 7.57
CA TYR A 103 -6.31 -2.94 7.26
C TYR A 103 -6.45 -3.64 5.91
N ARG A 104 -7.67 -4.05 5.53
CA ARG A 104 -7.93 -4.64 4.22
C ARG A 104 -7.69 -3.66 3.07
N VAL A 105 -8.20 -2.43 3.18
CA VAL A 105 -7.96 -1.38 2.17
C VAL A 105 -6.47 -1.07 2.07
N VAL A 106 -5.80 -0.86 3.21
CA VAL A 106 -4.35 -0.61 3.25
C VAL A 106 -3.56 -1.73 2.58
N ALA A 107 -3.85 -2.99 2.88
CA ALA A 107 -3.18 -4.13 2.26
C ALA A 107 -3.40 -4.20 0.74
N MET A 108 -4.61 -3.88 0.27
CA MET A 108 -4.94 -3.89 -1.17
C MET A 108 -4.30 -2.71 -1.92
N VAL A 109 -4.30 -1.50 -1.35
CA VAL A 109 -3.66 -0.32 -1.95
C VAL A 109 -2.14 -0.49 -1.97
N LEU A 110 -1.57 -1.03 -0.89
CA LEU A 110 -0.14 -1.35 -0.83
C LEU A 110 0.22 -2.36 -1.91
N GLU A 111 -0.54 -3.46 -2.04
CA GLU A 111 -0.29 -4.46 -3.08
C GLU A 111 -0.37 -3.86 -4.49
N LEU A 112 -1.39 -3.05 -4.79
CA LEU A 112 -1.51 -2.36 -6.07
C LEU A 112 -0.29 -1.47 -6.35
N GLY A 113 0.17 -0.73 -5.35
CA GLY A 113 1.38 0.08 -5.42
C GLY A 113 2.62 -0.74 -5.74
N ILE A 114 2.81 -1.85 -5.02
CA ILE A 114 3.91 -2.81 -5.21
C ILE A 114 3.86 -3.39 -6.62
N VAL A 115 2.68 -3.79 -7.12
CA VAL A 115 2.53 -4.36 -8.47
C VAL A 115 2.97 -3.36 -9.54
N VAL A 116 2.46 -2.13 -9.49
CA VAL A 116 2.84 -1.09 -10.46
C VAL A 116 4.34 -0.80 -10.40
N HIS A 117 4.89 -0.65 -9.19
CA HIS A 117 6.32 -0.42 -8.99
C HIS A 117 7.18 -1.55 -9.58
N SER A 118 6.82 -2.79 -9.24
CA SER A 118 7.55 -4.00 -9.59
C SER A 118 7.58 -4.26 -11.09
N VAL A 119 6.47 -4.00 -11.82
CA VAL A 119 6.46 -4.11 -13.29
C VAL A 119 7.43 -3.12 -13.91
N VAL A 120 7.43 -1.87 -13.45
CA VAL A 120 8.24 -0.80 -14.03
C VAL A 120 9.74 -1.05 -13.79
N ILE A 121 10.10 -1.50 -12.59
CA ILE A 121 11.48 -1.92 -12.27
C ILE A 121 11.87 -3.14 -13.11
N GLY A 122 11.03 -4.17 -13.16
CA GLY A 122 11.30 -5.38 -13.92
C GLY A 122 11.51 -5.09 -15.41
N LEU A 123 10.63 -4.27 -16.01
CA LEU A 123 10.74 -3.83 -17.41
C LEU A 123 12.09 -3.17 -17.69
N SER A 124 12.49 -2.21 -16.84
CA SER A 124 13.74 -1.47 -16.99
C SER A 124 14.96 -2.39 -16.82
N LEU A 125 14.93 -3.33 -15.87
CA LEU A 125 15.98 -4.32 -15.71
C LEU A 125 16.07 -5.24 -16.95
N GLY A 126 14.93 -5.73 -17.44
CA GLY A 126 14.87 -6.66 -18.58
C GLY A 126 15.29 -6.04 -19.91
N ALA A 127 15.06 -4.73 -20.08
CA ALA A 127 15.48 -3.99 -21.27
C ALA A 127 16.95 -3.48 -21.19
N SER A 128 17.62 -3.63 -20.05
CA SER A 128 19.02 -3.27 -19.87
C SER A 128 19.95 -4.22 -20.62
N ASN A 129 20.99 -3.67 -21.27
CA ASN A 129 21.96 -4.43 -22.05
C ASN A 129 23.35 -4.55 -21.37
N ASN A 130 23.55 -3.93 -20.20
CA ASN A 130 24.86 -3.90 -19.53
C ASN A 130 24.97 -4.95 -18.43
N THR A 131 25.64 -6.06 -18.73
CA THR A 131 25.83 -7.19 -17.78
C THR A 131 26.60 -6.82 -16.51
N CYS A 132 27.48 -5.82 -16.56
CA CYS A 132 28.20 -5.33 -15.38
C CYS A 132 27.28 -4.56 -14.42
N THR A 133 26.19 -3.97 -14.92
CA THR A 133 25.16 -3.30 -14.11
C THR A 133 24.08 -4.28 -13.66
N ILE A 134 23.68 -5.22 -14.53
CA ILE A 134 22.60 -6.18 -14.25
C ILE A 134 22.92 -7.09 -13.05
N LYS A 135 24.15 -7.62 -12.95
CA LYS A 135 24.53 -8.54 -11.87
C LYS A 135 24.36 -7.97 -10.46
N PRO A 136 24.97 -6.81 -10.11
CA PRO A 136 24.75 -6.20 -8.81
C PRO A 136 23.30 -5.74 -8.63
N LEU A 137 22.66 -5.22 -9.68
CA LEU A 137 21.28 -4.72 -9.59
C LEU A 137 20.26 -5.84 -9.29
N VAL A 138 20.43 -7.03 -9.87
CA VAL A 138 19.62 -8.21 -9.53
C VAL A 138 19.81 -8.60 -8.06
N ALA A 139 21.06 -8.63 -7.57
CA ALA A 139 21.32 -8.93 -6.17
C ALA A 139 20.68 -7.90 -5.24
N ALA A 140 20.79 -6.61 -5.56
CA ALA A 140 20.16 -5.52 -4.81
C ALA A 140 18.63 -5.65 -4.81
N LEU A 141 18.03 -5.98 -5.97
CA LEU A 141 16.58 -6.19 -6.08
C LEU A 141 16.09 -7.38 -5.28
N CYS A 142 16.85 -8.48 -5.19
CA CYS A 142 16.47 -9.62 -4.34
C CYS A 142 16.32 -9.19 -2.87
N PHE A 143 17.28 -8.42 -2.34
CA PHE A 143 17.17 -7.88 -0.99
C PHE A 143 16.02 -6.86 -0.88
N HIS A 144 15.76 -6.05 -1.92
CA HIS A 144 14.71 -5.04 -1.91
C HIS A 144 13.34 -5.72 -1.80
N GLN A 145 13.14 -6.73 -2.66
CA GLN A 145 11.93 -7.54 -2.69
C GLN A 145 11.74 -8.31 -1.39
N MET A 146 12.82 -8.74 -0.73
CA MET A 146 12.73 -9.37 0.59
C MET A 146 12.11 -8.41 1.64
N PHE A 147 12.58 -7.15 1.70
CA PHE A 147 12.04 -6.17 2.65
C PHE A 147 10.61 -5.73 2.30
N GLU A 148 10.34 -5.51 1.02
CA GLU A 148 9.00 -5.18 0.52
C GLU A 148 8.00 -6.31 0.81
N GLY A 149 8.41 -7.57 0.61
CA GLY A 149 7.60 -8.75 0.91
C GLY A 149 7.31 -8.95 2.39
N MET A 150 8.27 -8.64 3.28
CA MET A 150 8.03 -8.62 4.73
C MET A 150 6.99 -7.56 5.12
N GLY A 151 7.06 -6.36 4.53
CA GLY A 151 6.09 -5.29 4.76
C GLY A 151 4.67 -5.68 4.29
N LEU A 152 4.54 -6.19 3.07
CA LEU A 152 3.27 -6.69 2.54
C LEU A 152 2.72 -7.85 3.38
N GLY A 153 3.57 -8.81 3.76
CA GLY A 153 3.19 -9.93 4.62
C GLY A 153 2.60 -9.46 5.95
N GLY A 154 3.19 -8.44 6.58
CA GLY A 154 2.64 -7.82 7.79
C GLY A 154 1.24 -7.24 7.58
N CYS A 155 0.99 -6.58 6.46
CA CYS A 155 -0.32 -6.02 6.12
C CYS A 155 -1.36 -7.12 5.85
N ILE A 156 -0.99 -8.17 5.12
CA ILE A 156 -1.85 -9.33 4.83
C ILE A 156 -2.25 -10.05 6.12
N LEU A 157 -1.34 -10.15 7.09
CA LEU A 157 -1.62 -10.74 8.40
C LEU A 157 -2.65 -9.91 9.19
N GLN A 158 -2.51 -8.58 9.19
CA GLN A 158 -3.44 -7.67 9.88
C GLN A 158 -4.83 -7.61 9.22
N ALA A 159 -4.91 -7.82 7.91
CA ALA A 159 -6.17 -7.78 7.16
C ALA A 159 -7.07 -9.01 7.38
N GLU A 160 -6.56 -10.06 8.06
CA GLU A 160 -7.27 -11.31 8.37
C GLU A 160 -7.99 -11.94 7.16
N TYR A 161 -7.34 -11.90 6.00
CA TYR A 161 -7.90 -12.48 4.78
C TYR A 161 -8.01 -14.02 4.85
N LYS A 162 -9.01 -14.57 4.14
CA LYS A 162 -9.10 -16.00 3.86
C LYS A 162 -7.85 -16.47 3.11
N PHE A 163 -7.48 -17.74 3.27
CA PHE A 163 -6.29 -18.32 2.66
C PHE A 163 -6.19 -18.08 1.15
N PHE A 164 -7.32 -18.20 0.42
CA PHE A 164 -7.36 -17.94 -1.02
C PHE A 164 -6.92 -16.51 -1.38
N LYS A 165 -7.45 -15.48 -0.70
CA LYS A 165 -7.04 -14.09 -0.91
C LYS A 165 -5.56 -13.90 -0.57
N LYS A 166 -5.08 -14.45 0.54
CA LYS A 166 -3.65 -14.41 0.90
C LYS A 166 -2.77 -15.03 -0.20
N ALA A 167 -3.17 -16.19 -0.72
CA ALA A 167 -2.45 -16.89 -1.77
C ALA A 167 -2.44 -16.10 -3.09
N VAL A 168 -3.57 -15.50 -3.48
CA VAL A 168 -3.66 -14.61 -4.66
C VAL A 168 -2.72 -13.41 -4.49
N MET A 169 -2.70 -12.78 -3.31
CA MET A 169 -1.85 -11.62 -3.10
C MET A 169 -0.35 -11.96 -3.17
N VAL A 170 0.05 -13.05 -2.52
CA VAL A 170 1.44 -13.55 -2.57
C VAL A 170 1.83 -13.98 -3.98
N PHE A 171 0.89 -14.54 -4.75
CA PHE A 171 1.12 -14.90 -6.15
C PHE A 171 1.42 -13.66 -7.01
N PHE A 172 0.58 -12.61 -6.92
CA PHE A 172 0.83 -11.37 -7.66
C PHE A 172 2.16 -10.73 -7.26
N PHE A 173 2.45 -10.64 -5.95
CA PHE A 173 3.75 -10.16 -5.45
C PHE A 173 4.93 -10.92 -6.07
N SER A 174 4.85 -12.25 -6.13
CA SER A 174 5.94 -13.11 -6.60
C SER A 174 6.13 -13.07 -8.12
N VAL A 175 5.05 -12.99 -8.90
CA VAL A 175 5.10 -13.10 -10.37
C VAL A 175 5.36 -11.75 -11.05
N THR A 176 5.03 -10.63 -10.40
CA THR A 176 5.04 -9.32 -11.07
C THR A 176 6.43 -8.87 -11.52
N THR A 177 7.46 -9.00 -10.67
CA THR A 177 8.82 -8.61 -11.04
C THR A 177 9.40 -9.50 -12.15
N PRO A 178 9.34 -10.85 -12.06
CA PRO A 178 9.73 -11.74 -13.17
C PRO A 178 8.97 -11.46 -14.47
N PHE A 179 7.66 -11.20 -14.39
CA PHE A 179 6.85 -10.82 -15.53
C PHE A 179 7.34 -9.51 -16.16
N GLY A 180 7.63 -8.49 -15.36
CA GLY A 180 8.21 -7.24 -15.82
C GLY A 180 9.55 -7.45 -16.54
N ILE A 181 10.44 -8.29 -15.98
CA ILE A 181 11.73 -8.64 -16.60
C ILE A 181 11.52 -9.32 -17.95
N ALA A 182 10.64 -10.33 -18.01
CA ALA A 182 10.34 -11.02 -19.26
C ALA A 182 9.77 -10.07 -20.32
N LEU A 183 8.88 -9.16 -19.91
CA LEU A 183 8.34 -8.11 -20.78
C LEU A 183 9.44 -7.15 -21.27
N GLY A 184 10.36 -6.76 -20.40
CA GLY A 184 11.51 -5.91 -20.75
C GLY A 184 12.43 -6.57 -21.77
N ILE A 185 12.72 -7.87 -21.60
CA ILE A 185 13.49 -8.66 -22.57
C ILE A 185 12.74 -8.74 -23.91
N ALA A 186 11.44 -9.04 -23.89
CA ALA A 186 10.64 -9.16 -25.10
C ALA A 186 10.57 -7.84 -25.89
N LEU A 187 10.46 -6.72 -25.18
CA LEU A 187 10.38 -5.40 -25.78
C LEU A 187 11.75 -4.76 -26.06
N SER A 188 12.87 -5.35 -25.63
CA SER A 188 14.23 -4.78 -25.73
C SER A 188 14.64 -4.35 -27.15
N SER A 189 14.06 -4.96 -28.18
CA SER A 189 14.33 -4.61 -29.59
C SER A 189 13.64 -3.32 -30.05
N VAL A 190 12.49 -2.97 -29.46
CA VAL A 190 11.67 -1.80 -29.82
C VAL A 190 11.79 -0.70 -28.77
N TYR A 191 11.93 -1.08 -27.50
CA TYR A 191 12.07 -0.19 -26.37
C TYR A 191 13.54 0.24 -26.22
N LYS A 192 13.80 1.52 -26.51
CA LYS A 192 15.10 2.15 -26.25
C LYS A 192 15.05 2.86 -24.91
N GLU A 193 15.76 2.31 -23.92
CA GLU A 193 15.93 2.88 -22.56
C GLU A 193 16.21 4.39 -22.57
N ASN A 194 17.04 4.87 -23.52
CA ASN A 194 17.45 6.27 -23.64
C ASN A 194 16.53 7.15 -24.52
N SER A 195 15.42 6.62 -25.02
CA SER A 195 14.45 7.42 -25.80
C SER A 195 13.72 8.41 -24.88
N PRO A 196 13.49 9.67 -25.29
CA PRO A 196 12.74 10.64 -24.50
C PRO A 196 11.38 10.11 -24.02
N SER A 197 10.61 9.45 -24.89
CA SER A 197 9.28 8.91 -24.53
C SER A 197 9.34 7.82 -23.47
N SER A 198 10.37 6.97 -23.53
CA SER A 198 10.64 5.93 -22.53
C SER A 198 10.99 6.56 -21.17
N LEU A 199 11.96 7.48 -21.18
CA LEU A 199 12.44 8.17 -19.98
C LEU A 199 11.34 8.96 -19.28
N ILE A 200 10.45 9.61 -20.06
CA ILE A 200 9.30 10.35 -19.53
C ILE A 200 8.29 9.38 -18.92
N THR A 201 7.86 8.36 -19.67
CA THR A 201 6.81 7.43 -19.22
C THR A 201 7.24 6.70 -17.96
N VAL A 202 8.42 6.07 -17.98
CA VAL A 202 8.94 5.32 -16.84
C VAL A 202 9.26 6.26 -15.67
N GLY A 203 9.79 7.44 -15.95
CA GLY A 203 10.04 8.45 -14.93
C GLY A 203 8.78 8.92 -14.21
N LEU A 204 7.70 9.17 -14.94
CA LEU A 204 6.40 9.56 -14.38
C LEU A 204 5.75 8.42 -13.59
N LEU A 205 5.75 7.19 -14.13
CA LEU A 205 5.20 6.02 -13.45
C LEU A 205 5.95 5.70 -12.16
N ASN A 206 7.28 5.80 -12.17
CA ASN A 206 8.10 5.58 -10.98
C ASN A 206 7.88 6.70 -9.94
N ALA A 207 7.78 7.96 -10.38
CA ALA A 207 7.45 9.07 -9.50
C ALA A 207 6.06 8.91 -8.85
N SER A 208 5.04 8.53 -9.63
CA SER A 208 3.70 8.28 -9.08
C SER A 208 3.69 7.11 -8.09
N SER A 209 4.40 6.02 -8.42
CA SER A 209 4.51 4.85 -7.55
C SER A 209 5.22 5.20 -6.24
N ALA A 210 6.31 5.96 -6.31
CA ALA A 210 7.03 6.43 -5.12
C ALA A 210 6.13 7.29 -4.23
N GLY A 211 5.34 8.20 -4.81
CA GLY A 211 4.38 9.01 -4.06
C GLY A 211 3.34 8.19 -3.29
N LEU A 212 2.76 7.19 -3.96
CA LEU A 212 1.82 6.27 -3.33
C LEU A 212 2.50 5.50 -2.19
N LEU A 213 3.65 4.87 -2.44
CA LEU A 213 4.35 4.08 -1.42
C LEU A 213 4.87 4.92 -0.24
N ILE A 214 5.25 6.18 -0.47
CA ILE A 214 5.60 7.13 0.61
C ILE A 214 4.39 7.41 1.50
N TYR A 215 3.22 7.69 0.91
CA TYR A 215 1.99 7.88 1.66
C TYR A 215 1.65 6.62 2.48
N MET A 216 1.67 5.44 1.83
CA MET A 216 1.39 4.18 2.51
C MET A 216 2.35 3.94 3.68
N ALA A 217 3.65 4.15 3.47
CA ALA A 217 4.67 3.91 4.49
C ALA A 217 4.51 4.87 5.68
N LEU A 218 4.35 6.17 5.46
CA LEU A 218 4.33 7.16 6.53
C LEU A 218 2.97 7.24 7.23
N VAL A 219 1.88 7.25 6.47
CA VAL A 219 0.53 7.52 6.99
C VAL A 219 -0.19 6.23 7.35
N ASP A 220 -0.20 5.23 6.47
CA ASP A 220 -1.01 4.02 6.69
C ASP A 220 -0.32 2.95 7.51
N LEU A 221 1.00 2.89 7.49
CA LEU A 221 1.79 1.94 8.28
C LEU A 221 2.40 2.61 9.51
N LEU A 222 3.34 3.54 9.31
CA LEU A 222 4.14 4.06 10.41
C LEU A 222 3.33 4.88 11.41
N SER A 223 2.49 5.80 10.95
CA SER A 223 1.62 6.57 11.83
C SER A 223 0.65 5.66 12.59
N ALA A 224 0.05 4.67 11.92
CA ALA A 224 -0.85 3.72 12.56
C ALA A 224 -0.16 2.91 13.68
N ASP A 225 1.06 2.43 13.44
CA ASP A 225 1.82 1.66 14.43
C ASP A 225 2.33 2.54 15.58
N PHE A 226 2.85 3.73 15.28
CA PHE A 226 3.42 4.63 16.30
C PHE A 226 2.36 5.32 17.15
N MET A 227 1.19 5.61 16.59
CA MET A 227 0.05 6.17 17.35
C MET A 227 -0.75 5.08 18.08
N GLY A 228 -0.40 3.81 17.91
CA GLY A 228 -1.03 2.70 18.59
C GLY A 228 -0.75 2.69 20.12
N PRO A 229 -1.68 2.15 20.93
CA PRO A 229 -1.59 2.19 22.40
C PRO A 229 -0.34 1.48 22.95
N LYS A 230 0.18 0.47 22.23
CA LYS A 230 1.40 -0.27 22.63
C LYS A 230 2.65 0.60 22.61
N LEU A 231 2.84 1.41 21.56
CA LEU A 231 4.02 2.28 21.42
C LEU A 231 3.84 3.56 22.25
N GLN A 232 2.65 4.15 22.26
CA GLN A 232 2.34 5.34 23.06
C GLN A 232 2.44 5.08 24.57
N GLY A 233 2.23 3.85 25.03
CA GLY A 233 2.40 3.47 26.43
C GLY A 233 3.85 3.32 26.89
N SER A 234 4.85 3.37 25.99
CA SER A 234 6.26 3.17 26.37
C SER A 234 7.24 3.93 25.49
N ILE A 235 7.78 5.03 26.03
CA ILE A 235 8.78 5.86 25.33
C ILE A 235 10.04 5.07 24.97
N LYS A 236 10.43 4.09 25.79
CA LYS A 236 11.59 3.22 25.51
C LYS A 236 11.34 2.37 24.27
N LEU A 237 10.15 1.80 24.12
CA LEU A 237 9.78 1.03 22.94
C LEU A 237 9.70 1.93 21.70
N GLN A 238 9.13 3.13 21.84
CA GLN A 238 9.02 4.10 20.76
C GLN A 238 10.39 4.54 20.21
N ILE A 239 11.36 4.83 21.09
CA ILE A 239 12.74 5.15 20.67
C ILE A 239 13.37 3.97 19.94
N LYS A 240 13.23 2.74 20.45
CA LYS A 240 13.75 1.53 19.78
C LYS A 240 13.12 1.34 18.39
N ALA A 241 11.82 1.59 18.26
CA ALA A 241 11.12 1.51 16.99
C ALA A 241 11.62 2.59 16.00
N TYR A 242 11.81 3.84 16.44
CA TYR A 242 12.39 4.87 15.58
C TYR A 242 13.80 4.52 15.09
N ILE A 243 14.65 3.97 15.97
CA ILE A 243 15.98 3.49 15.58
C ILE A 243 15.85 2.39 14.52
N ALA A 244 14.93 1.44 14.68
CA ALA A 244 14.70 0.38 13.69
C ALA A 244 14.23 0.94 12.33
N VAL A 245 13.34 1.95 12.34
CA VAL A 245 12.88 2.64 11.11
C VAL A 245 14.04 3.34 10.41
N LEU A 246 14.88 4.07 11.15
CA LEU A 246 16.05 4.76 10.59
C LEU A 246 17.08 3.76 10.05
N LEU A 247 17.30 2.62 10.72
CA LEU A 247 18.15 1.55 10.23
C LEU A 247 17.60 0.93 8.94
N GLY A 248 16.28 0.71 8.86
CA GLY A 248 15.62 0.23 7.64
C GLY A 248 15.79 1.22 6.49
N ALA A 249 15.47 2.49 6.70
CA ALA A 249 15.63 3.55 5.71
C ALA A 249 17.09 3.71 5.25
N GLY A 250 18.04 3.64 6.18
CA GLY A 250 19.47 3.63 5.90
C GLY A 250 19.89 2.41 5.08
N GLY A 251 19.41 1.22 5.43
CA GLY A 251 19.66 -0.02 4.69
C GLY A 251 19.18 0.06 3.24
N MET A 252 17.94 0.52 3.02
CA MET A 252 17.40 0.72 1.67
C MET A 252 18.19 1.77 0.88
N SER A 253 18.68 2.83 1.54
CA SER A 253 19.52 3.86 0.91
C SER A 253 20.89 3.32 0.48
N LEU A 254 21.50 2.46 1.30
CA LEU A 254 22.78 1.81 0.96
C LEU A 254 22.62 0.87 -0.23
N MET A 255 21.52 0.11 -0.28
CA MET A 255 21.21 -0.76 -1.41
C MET A 255 21.01 0.03 -2.70
N ALA A 256 20.31 1.17 -2.63
CA ALA A 256 20.12 2.05 -3.78
C ALA A 256 21.44 2.66 -4.31
N LYS A 257 22.43 2.87 -3.44
CA LYS A 257 23.77 3.33 -3.84
C LYS A 257 24.61 2.21 -4.46
N TRP A 258 24.34 0.96 -4.07
CA TRP A 258 25.10 -0.21 -4.50
C TRP A 258 24.57 -0.85 -5.80
N ALA A 259 23.26 -0.66 -6.08
CA ALA A 259 22.60 -1.04 -7.33
C ALA A 259 23.01 -0.14 -8.51
#